data_AF-A0AAN8V0H0-F1
#
_entry.id   AF-A0AAN8V0H0-F1
#
_cell.length_a   1.000
_cell.length_b   1.000
_cell.length_c   1.000
_cell.angle_alpha   90.00
_cell.angle_beta   90.00
_cell.angle_gamma   90.00
#
_symmetry.space_group_name_H-M   'P 1'
#
loop_
_entity.id
_entity.type
_entity.pdbx_description
1 polymer ?
#
loop_
_entity_poly.entity_id
_entity_poly.type
_entity_poly.pdbx_seq_one_letter_code
_entity_poly.pdbx_strand_id
1 'polypeptide(L)'
;MAEMKTQKTILMLLLSMLLIAGSAYAVRPTQTHELVATMPDSGGLSRESFPDGFVFGTATSAYQVEGMADKGGRGPSIWDTFVKIPGLIPDNATGEISVDQYHHYEEDMNILADLNFEAYRFSISWSRIFPEGTGKANSYWLYDVPWGLYKALHYVKERYGNLTIILSENGRDDPGNLTLPWALNDTARISYYEGYLGELKKAVDNGVNVVGYFAWSLLDNFEWRLGYTSRFGIVYVDYNTLKRYPKLSAYWFMEFLRRNKH
;
A
#
# COMPACT_ATOMS: atom_id res chain seq x y z
N MET A 1 43.31 -44.40 18.71
CA MET A 1 42.03 -44.32 19.47
C MET A 1 41.84 -42.99 20.23
N ALA A 2 42.90 -42.24 20.54
CA ALA A 2 42.81 -40.92 21.20
C ALA A 2 42.46 -39.78 20.24
N GLU A 3 42.96 -39.81 18.99
CA GLU A 3 42.79 -38.75 17.99
C GLU A 3 41.33 -38.55 17.53
N MET A 4 40.57 -39.65 17.45
CA MET A 4 39.17 -39.64 17.04
C MET A 4 38.21 -39.14 18.15
N LYS A 5 38.65 -39.11 19.42
CA LYS A 5 37.89 -38.47 20.51
C LYS A 5 38.06 -36.95 20.47
N THR A 6 39.27 -36.47 20.19
CA THR A 6 39.56 -35.03 20.11
C THR A 6 38.81 -34.34 18.97
N GLN A 7 38.69 -34.99 17.80
CA GLN A 7 37.90 -34.44 16.68
C GLN A 7 36.40 -34.37 16.97
N LYS A 8 35.83 -35.34 17.71
CA LYS A 8 34.41 -35.31 18.11
C LYS A 8 34.12 -34.21 19.13
N THR A 9 35.06 -33.93 20.03
CA THR A 9 34.93 -32.84 21.01
C THR A 9 35.02 -31.47 20.35
N ILE A 10 35.90 -31.29 19.35
CA ILE A 10 36.02 -30.02 18.60
C ILE A 10 34.78 -29.79 17.72
N LEU A 11 34.23 -30.82 17.10
CA LEU A 11 33.00 -30.71 16.30
C LEU A 11 31.76 -30.39 17.16
N MET A 12 31.67 -30.94 18.38
CA MET A 12 30.62 -30.57 19.33
C MET A 12 30.77 -29.14 19.86
N LEU A 13 32.01 -28.66 20.07
CA LEU A 13 32.26 -27.27 20.47
C LEU A 13 31.88 -26.28 19.35
N LEU A 14 32.19 -26.60 18.09
CA LEU A 14 31.81 -25.78 16.93
C LEU A 14 30.29 -25.77 16.69
N LEU A 15 29.60 -26.90 16.89
CA LEU A 15 28.13 -26.97 16.86
C LEU A 15 27.47 -26.20 18.01
N SER A 16 28.10 -26.18 19.20
CA SER A 16 27.61 -25.38 20.34
C SER A 16 27.84 -23.87 20.15
N MET A 17 28.90 -23.46 19.43
CA MET A 17 29.13 -22.07 19.07
C MET A 17 28.20 -21.60 17.94
N LEU A 18 27.80 -22.47 17.01
CA LEU A 18 26.78 -22.14 16.00
C LEU A 18 25.35 -22.00 16.57
N LEU A 19 25.07 -22.61 17.73
CA LEU A 19 23.80 -22.42 18.45
C LEU A 19 23.72 -21.09 19.21
N ILE A 20 24.83 -20.34 19.33
CA ILE A 20 24.86 -19.04 20.02
C ILE A 20 24.80 -17.85 19.02
N ALA A 21 24.93 -18.10 17.72
CA ALA A 21 24.73 -17.07 16.68
C ALA A 21 23.27 -16.93 16.21
N GLY A 22 22.34 -17.64 16.84
CA GLY A 22 20.90 -17.53 16.64
C GLY A 22 20.21 -16.79 17.79
N SER A 23 20.82 -15.73 18.33
CA SER A 23 20.07 -14.79 19.13
C SER A 23 19.16 -14.01 18.19
N ALA A 24 17.91 -14.47 18.06
CA ALA A 24 16.83 -13.54 17.81
C ALA A 24 17.09 -12.32 18.69
N TYR A 25 17.12 -11.13 18.09
CA TYR A 25 17.06 -9.87 18.81
C TYR A 25 15.66 -9.77 19.45
N ALA A 26 15.36 -10.65 20.39
CA ALA A 26 14.34 -10.38 21.39
C ALA A 26 14.92 -9.23 22.21
N VAL A 27 14.47 -8.01 21.91
CA VAL A 27 14.73 -6.84 22.75
C VAL A 27 14.38 -7.27 24.17
N ARG A 28 15.39 -7.35 25.03
CA ARG A 28 15.18 -7.76 26.42
C ARG A 28 14.26 -6.71 27.05
N PRO A 29 13.21 -7.10 27.81
CA PRO A 29 12.26 -6.16 28.41
C PRO A 29 12.91 -5.09 29.31
N THR A 30 14.16 -5.29 29.75
CA THR A 30 14.94 -4.29 30.48
C THR A 30 15.43 -3.10 29.64
N GLN A 31 15.67 -3.27 28.33
CA GLN A 31 16.13 -2.17 27.46
C GLN A 31 15.01 -1.20 27.06
N THR A 32 13.78 -1.68 26.88
CA THR A 32 12.62 -0.85 26.55
C THR A 32 12.28 0.13 27.67
N HIS A 33 12.39 -0.28 28.94
CA HIS A 33 12.13 0.60 30.08
C HIS A 33 13.14 1.75 30.22
N GLU A 34 14.42 1.51 29.95
CA GLU A 34 15.44 2.57 29.99
C GLU A 34 15.28 3.57 28.84
N LEU A 35 14.91 3.12 27.65
CA LEU A 35 14.65 4.00 26.50
C LEU A 35 13.41 4.89 26.72
N VAL A 36 12.32 4.33 27.26
CA VAL A 36 11.09 5.10 27.55
C VAL A 36 11.35 6.21 28.57
N ALA A 37 12.22 5.98 29.56
CA ALA A 37 12.58 6.97 30.57
C ALA A 37 13.38 8.18 30.02
N THR A 38 13.94 8.05 28.82
CA THR A 38 14.71 9.11 28.13
C THR A 38 13.94 9.77 26.98
N MET A 39 12.69 9.37 26.75
CA MET A 39 11.86 9.95 25.69
C MET A 39 11.63 11.44 25.93
N PRO A 40 11.69 12.28 24.89
CA PRO A 40 11.28 13.68 24.98
C PRO A 40 9.84 13.78 25.50
N ASP A 41 9.56 14.82 26.28
CA ASP A 41 8.19 15.18 26.68
C ASP A 41 7.31 15.31 25.43
N SER A 42 6.13 14.67 25.46
CA SER A 42 5.14 14.75 24.39
C SER A 42 4.41 16.09 24.35
N GLY A 43 4.80 17.05 25.19
CA GLY A 43 4.15 18.34 25.34
C GLY A 43 2.76 18.20 25.98
N GLY A 44 2.58 17.18 26.82
CA GLY A 44 1.31 16.83 27.45
C GLY A 44 0.33 16.06 26.54
N LEU A 45 0.73 15.68 25.33
CA LEU A 45 -0.11 14.86 24.45
C LEU A 45 -0.05 13.38 24.81
N SER A 46 -1.19 12.73 24.77
CA SER A 46 -1.35 11.29 24.98
C SER A 46 -2.49 10.74 24.12
N ARG A 47 -2.74 9.43 24.15
CA ARG A 47 -3.88 8.82 23.44
C ARG A 47 -5.22 9.44 23.84
N GLU A 48 -5.35 9.82 25.12
CA GLU A 48 -6.52 10.45 25.73
C GLU A 48 -6.72 11.91 25.29
N SER A 49 -5.71 12.51 24.65
CA SER A 49 -5.84 13.84 24.05
C SER A 49 -6.65 13.84 22.75
N PHE A 50 -6.96 12.66 22.19
CA PHE A 50 -7.69 12.51 20.93
C PHE A 50 -9.09 11.91 21.17
N PRO A 51 -10.09 12.23 20.33
CA PRO A 51 -11.44 11.70 20.48
C PRO A 51 -11.50 10.16 20.47
N ASP A 52 -12.52 9.62 21.12
CA ASP A 52 -12.86 8.21 21.01
C ASP A 52 -13.07 7.83 19.53
N GLY A 53 -12.45 6.73 19.10
CA GLY A 53 -12.48 6.28 17.71
C GLY A 53 -11.51 7.00 16.76
N PHE A 54 -10.70 7.94 17.24
CA PHE A 54 -9.58 8.47 16.46
C PHE A 54 -8.56 7.36 16.19
N VAL A 55 -8.16 7.17 14.93
CA VAL A 55 -7.30 6.05 14.50
C VAL A 55 -5.87 6.52 14.27
N PHE A 56 -4.91 5.88 14.94
CA PHE A 56 -3.48 6.02 14.66
C PHE A 56 -2.97 4.86 13.82
N GLY A 57 -2.24 5.16 12.74
CA GLY A 57 -1.67 4.13 11.89
C GLY A 57 -0.36 4.55 11.22
N THR A 58 0.31 3.58 10.60
CA THR A 58 1.50 3.80 9.77
C THR A 58 1.19 3.48 8.31
N ALA A 59 2.09 3.86 7.42
CA ALA A 59 1.87 3.72 5.98
C ALA A 59 3.11 3.24 5.23
N THR A 60 2.89 2.42 4.21
CA THR A 60 3.91 2.01 3.23
C THR A 60 3.34 2.05 1.81
N SER A 61 4.19 1.81 0.81
CA SER A 61 3.76 1.49 -0.55
C SER A 61 4.54 0.29 -1.09
N ALA A 62 3.89 -0.51 -1.92
CA ALA A 62 4.36 -1.81 -2.39
C ALA A 62 5.80 -1.78 -2.92
N TYR A 63 6.10 -0.90 -3.88
CA TYR A 63 7.43 -0.84 -4.48
C TYR A 63 8.51 -0.42 -3.49
N GLN A 64 8.13 0.37 -2.47
CA GLN A 64 9.05 0.86 -1.46
C GLN A 64 9.36 -0.17 -0.38
N VAL A 65 8.57 -1.22 -0.19
CA VAL A 65 8.80 -2.16 0.93
C VAL A 65 8.78 -3.63 0.57
N GLU A 66 8.01 -4.05 -0.44
CA GLU A 66 7.80 -5.48 -0.70
C GLU A 66 9.07 -6.18 -1.18
N GLY A 67 9.83 -5.60 -2.11
CA GLY A 67 10.85 -6.34 -2.85
C GLY A 67 10.23 -7.36 -3.81
N MET A 68 10.96 -8.44 -4.10
CA MET A 68 10.50 -9.53 -4.98
C MET A 68 9.95 -9.01 -6.31
N ALA A 69 10.67 -8.04 -6.88
CA ALA A 69 10.21 -7.24 -8.01
C ALA A 69 9.97 -8.08 -9.29
N ASP A 70 10.77 -9.09 -9.55
CA ASP A 70 10.71 -9.94 -10.75
C ASP A 70 10.36 -11.39 -10.43
N LYS A 71 9.83 -11.64 -9.23
CA LYS A 71 9.55 -12.98 -8.68
C LYS A 71 8.07 -13.15 -8.31
N GLY A 72 7.67 -14.39 -8.05
CA GLY A 72 6.31 -14.71 -7.60
C GLY A 72 5.21 -14.39 -8.62
N GLY A 73 5.56 -14.33 -9.91
CA GLY A 73 4.63 -13.99 -10.99
C GLY A 73 4.38 -12.50 -11.18
N ARG A 74 5.09 -11.61 -10.45
CA ARG A 74 4.99 -10.15 -10.64
C ARG A 74 5.54 -9.71 -11.99
N GLY A 75 4.74 -8.95 -12.75
CA GLY A 75 5.20 -8.21 -13.93
C GLY A 75 5.98 -6.93 -13.56
N PRO A 76 6.80 -6.38 -14.47
CA PRO A 76 7.53 -5.14 -14.22
C PRO A 76 6.56 -3.95 -14.14
N SER A 77 6.80 -3.06 -13.18
CA SER A 77 6.15 -1.75 -13.09
C SER A 77 7.01 -0.64 -13.70
N ILE A 78 6.49 0.58 -13.68
CA ILE A 78 7.18 1.79 -14.16
C ILE A 78 8.49 2.02 -13.40
N TRP A 79 8.46 1.75 -12.09
CA TRP A 79 9.58 1.99 -11.21
C TRP A 79 10.69 0.99 -11.47
N ASP A 80 10.37 -0.29 -11.73
CA ASP A 80 11.35 -1.33 -12.10
C ASP A 80 12.16 -0.96 -13.34
N THR A 81 11.53 -0.30 -14.29
CA THR A 81 12.19 0.15 -15.52
C THR A 81 12.96 1.45 -15.28
N PHE A 82 12.41 2.34 -14.47
CA PHE A 82 12.99 3.65 -14.19
C PHE A 82 14.29 3.57 -13.39
N VAL A 83 14.30 2.81 -12.28
CA VAL A 83 15.47 2.73 -11.40
C VAL A 83 16.69 2.09 -12.08
N LYS A 84 16.48 1.41 -13.22
CA LYS A 84 17.55 0.82 -14.04
C LYS A 84 18.24 1.83 -14.96
N ILE A 85 17.77 3.07 -15.04
CA ILE A 85 18.44 4.13 -15.80
C ILE A 85 19.59 4.71 -14.95
N PRO A 86 20.87 4.57 -15.38
CA PRO A 86 22.00 4.99 -14.57
C PRO A 86 22.00 6.49 -14.26
N GLY A 87 22.32 6.83 -13.00
CA GLY A 87 22.50 8.20 -12.54
C GLY A 87 21.22 8.95 -12.15
N LEU A 88 20.03 8.31 -12.24
CA LEU A 88 18.77 8.94 -11.84
C LEU A 88 18.38 8.67 -10.38
N ILE A 89 18.89 7.60 -9.79
CA ILE A 89 18.74 7.27 -8.37
C ILE A 89 20.12 7.33 -7.69
N PRO A 90 20.24 7.90 -6.48
CA PRO A 90 21.46 7.80 -5.69
C PRO A 90 21.97 6.35 -5.62
N ASP A 91 23.26 6.17 -5.89
CA ASP A 91 23.94 4.87 -5.93
C ASP A 91 23.33 3.83 -6.89
N ASN A 92 22.47 4.27 -7.82
CA ASN A 92 21.66 3.40 -8.69
C ASN A 92 20.83 2.36 -7.90
N ALA A 93 20.35 2.74 -6.71
CA ALA A 93 19.54 1.86 -5.87
C ALA A 93 18.23 1.43 -6.57
N THR A 94 17.74 0.23 -6.25
CA THR A 94 16.53 -0.35 -6.84
C THR A 94 15.56 -0.87 -5.77
N GLY A 95 14.29 -1.06 -6.13
CA GLY A 95 13.30 -1.73 -5.29
C GLY A 95 13.27 -3.26 -5.46
N GLU A 96 14.33 -3.88 -6.01
CA GLU A 96 14.32 -5.32 -6.30
C GLU A 96 14.21 -6.18 -5.04
N ILE A 97 14.91 -5.77 -3.97
CA ILE A 97 14.82 -6.33 -2.62
C ILE A 97 14.04 -5.38 -1.70
N SER A 98 14.30 -4.07 -1.81
CA SER A 98 13.85 -3.06 -0.86
C SER A 98 14.15 -3.45 0.60
N VAL A 99 13.13 -3.59 1.46
CA VAL A 99 13.25 -4.12 2.83
C VAL A 99 12.64 -5.52 2.98
N ASP A 100 12.31 -6.17 1.86
CA ASP A 100 11.80 -7.54 1.76
C ASP A 100 10.55 -7.84 2.61
N GLN A 101 9.66 -6.85 2.78
CA GLN A 101 8.37 -7.03 3.45
C GLN A 101 7.55 -8.17 2.81
N TYR A 102 7.79 -8.52 1.54
CA TYR A 102 7.13 -9.68 0.90
C TYR A 102 7.36 -10.99 1.67
N HIS A 103 8.52 -11.18 2.29
CA HIS A 103 8.80 -12.35 3.14
C HIS A 103 8.71 -12.03 4.64
N HIS A 104 8.90 -10.77 5.03
CA HIS A 104 8.96 -10.34 6.43
C HIS A 104 7.68 -9.68 6.96
N TYR A 105 6.57 -9.72 6.21
CA TYR A 105 5.33 -9.05 6.62
C TYR A 105 4.82 -9.47 8.00
N GLU A 106 5.04 -10.72 8.44
CA GLU A 106 4.60 -11.16 9.78
C GLU A 106 5.36 -10.42 10.87
N GLU A 107 6.67 -10.23 10.68
CA GLU A 107 7.53 -9.45 11.58
C GLU A 107 7.10 -7.97 11.60
N ASP A 108 6.84 -7.40 10.43
CA ASP A 108 6.38 -6.01 10.32
C ASP A 108 5.02 -5.78 10.99
N MET A 109 4.09 -6.74 10.88
CA MET A 109 2.78 -6.66 11.53
C MET A 109 2.89 -6.83 13.04
N ASN A 110 3.82 -7.66 13.52
CA ASN A 110 4.09 -7.78 14.95
C ASN A 110 4.64 -6.48 15.53
N ILE A 111 5.57 -5.80 14.82
CA ILE A 111 6.07 -4.48 15.22
C ILE A 111 4.92 -3.47 15.30
N LEU A 112 4.02 -3.47 14.31
CA LEU A 112 2.88 -2.55 14.28
C LEU A 112 1.95 -2.74 15.48
N ALA A 113 1.70 -3.99 15.86
CA ALA A 113 0.94 -4.34 17.05
C ALA A 113 1.66 -3.95 18.35
N ASP A 114 2.95 -4.27 18.48
CA ASP A 114 3.77 -3.96 19.67
C ASP A 114 3.93 -2.45 19.90
N LEU A 115 3.84 -1.64 18.83
CA LEU A 115 3.87 -0.18 18.87
C LEU A 115 2.50 0.46 19.15
N ASN A 116 1.44 -0.33 19.38
CA ASN A 116 0.07 0.11 19.63
C ASN A 116 -0.58 0.88 18.45
N PHE A 117 -0.14 0.64 17.20
CA PHE A 117 -0.85 1.20 16.04
C PHE A 117 -2.15 0.44 15.77
N GLU A 118 -3.21 1.18 15.45
CA GLU A 118 -4.56 0.67 15.24
C GLU A 118 -4.87 0.43 13.75
N ALA A 119 -4.05 0.97 12.84
CA ALA A 119 -4.23 0.85 11.40
C ALA A 119 -2.90 0.75 10.63
N TYR A 120 -2.96 0.06 9.50
CA TYR A 120 -1.87 -0.01 8.54
C TYR A 120 -2.36 0.32 7.14
N ARG A 121 -1.83 1.39 6.55
CA ARG A 121 -2.10 1.78 5.16
C ARG A 121 -0.98 1.25 4.26
N PHE A 122 -1.25 0.20 3.51
CA PHE A 122 -0.34 -0.29 2.48
C PHE A 122 -1.00 -0.19 1.11
N SER A 123 -0.18 -0.17 0.05
CA SER A 123 -0.67 -0.30 -1.32
C SER A 123 -0.46 -1.73 -1.81
N ILE A 124 -1.35 -2.23 -2.65
CA ILE A 124 -1.16 -3.53 -3.31
C ILE A 124 -0.37 -3.31 -4.61
N SER A 125 0.70 -4.08 -4.84
CA SER A 125 1.43 -4.02 -6.11
C SER A 125 0.55 -4.52 -7.26
N TRP A 126 0.18 -3.61 -8.16
CA TRP A 126 -0.64 -3.94 -9.33
C TRP A 126 -0.09 -5.13 -10.11
N SER A 127 1.14 -4.99 -10.59
CA SER A 127 1.77 -5.92 -11.50
C SER A 127 2.02 -7.28 -10.86
N ARG A 128 1.89 -7.38 -9.53
CA ARG A 128 1.92 -8.62 -8.77
C ARG A 128 0.60 -9.38 -8.79
N ILE A 129 -0.53 -8.67 -8.80
CA ILE A 129 -1.86 -9.31 -8.83
C ILE A 129 -2.32 -9.56 -10.27
N PHE A 130 -2.03 -8.63 -11.18
CA PHE A 130 -2.44 -8.69 -12.58
C PHE A 130 -1.29 -8.42 -13.52
N PRO A 131 -0.52 -9.45 -13.89
CA PRO A 131 0.61 -9.32 -14.81
C PRO A 131 0.15 -8.91 -16.23
N GLU A 132 -1.08 -9.28 -16.62
CA GLU A 132 -1.62 -9.02 -17.97
C GLU A 132 -2.98 -8.27 -18.01
N GLY A 133 -3.72 -8.20 -16.90
CA GLY A 133 -4.95 -7.40 -16.71
C GLY A 133 -6.08 -7.55 -17.75
N THR A 134 -7.19 -6.82 -17.59
CA THR A 134 -8.27 -6.72 -18.60
C THR A 134 -8.76 -5.27 -18.65
N GLY A 135 -8.92 -4.69 -19.84
CA GLY A 135 -9.33 -3.28 -19.99
C GLY A 135 -8.23 -2.31 -19.55
N LYS A 136 -7.44 -1.80 -20.49
CA LYS A 136 -6.30 -0.93 -20.19
C LYS A 136 -6.74 0.53 -20.09
N ALA A 137 -6.35 1.22 -19.03
CA ALA A 137 -6.54 2.66 -18.93
C ALA A 137 -5.47 3.44 -19.70
N ASN A 138 -5.40 4.76 -19.52
CA ASN A 138 -4.37 5.57 -20.18
C ASN A 138 -2.97 5.27 -19.61
N SER A 139 -2.88 5.09 -18.31
CA SER A 139 -1.67 4.63 -17.64
C SER A 139 -1.36 3.19 -18.07
N TYR A 140 -0.18 2.97 -18.62
CA TYR A 140 0.20 1.67 -19.18
C TYR A 140 0.25 0.53 -18.16
N TRP A 141 0.30 0.87 -16.87
CA TRP A 141 0.34 -0.02 -15.72
C TRP A 141 -1.06 -0.29 -15.12
N LEU A 142 -2.09 0.45 -15.54
CA LEU A 142 -3.43 0.42 -14.95
C LEU A 142 -4.39 -0.39 -15.84
N TYR A 143 -4.98 -1.43 -15.26
CA TYR A 143 -5.98 -2.31 -15.89
C TYR A 143 -7.29 -2.33 -15.07
N ASP A 144 -8.44 -2.64 -15.64
CA ASP A 144 -9.67 -2.62 -14.85
C ASP A 144 -9.91 -4.01 -14.25
N VAL A 145 -9.56 -4.21 -12.97
CA VAL A 145 -9.65 -5.53 -12.30
C VAL A 145 -10.29 -5.49 -10.90
N PRO A 146 -11.60 -5.17 -10.82
CA PRO A 146 -12.28 -4.99 -9.54
C PRO A 146 -12.20 -6.16 -8.57
N TRP A 147 -12.35 -7.40 -9.07
CA TRP A 147 -12.34 -8.61 -8.25
C TRP A 147 -11.01 -8.84 -7.51
N GLY A 148 -9.93 -8.19 -7.96
CA GLY A 148 -8.65 -8.18 -7.26
C GLY A 148 -8.73 -7.51 -5.90
N LEU A 149 -9.51 -6.43 -5.79
CA LEU A 149 -9.70 -5.73 -4.53
C LEU A 149 -10.33 -6.66 -3.48
N TYR A 150 -11.41 -7.37 -3.85
CA TYR A 150 -12.04 -8.34 -2.96
C TYR A 150 -11.05 -9.40 -2.49
N LYS A 151 -10.29 -10.01 -3.41
CA LYS A 151 -9.30 -11.04 -3.05
C LYS A 151 -8.24 -10.51 -2.10
N ALA A 152 -7.73 -9.30 -2.33
CA ALA A 152 -6.70 -8.71 -1.48
C ALA A 152 -7.22 -8.37 -0.09
N LEU A 153 -8.41 -7.77 0.00
CA LEU A 153 -9.08 -7.46 1.27
C LEU A 153 -9.40 -8.73 2.06
N HIS A 154 -9.92 -9.75 1.39
CA HIS A 154 -10.24 -11.02 2.03
C HIS A 154 -8.96 -11.76 2.48
N TYR A 155 -7.88 -11.68 1.70
CA TYR A 155 -6.58 -12.21 2.10
C TYR A 155 -6.10 -11.55 3.40
N VAL A 156 -6.21 -10.23 3.51
CA VAL A 156 -5.81 -9.50 4.72
C VAL A 156 -6.63 -9.94 5.92
N LYS A 157 -7.95 -10.08 5.74
CA LYS A 157 -8.84 -10.56 6.81
C LYS A 157 -8.43 -11.93 7.33
N GLU A 158 -8.28 -12.92 6.44
CA GLU A 158 -8.01 -14.31 6.83
C GLU A 158 -6.58 -14.50 7.38
N ARG A 159 -5.62 -13.71 6.90
CA ARG A 159 -4.21 -13.85 7.26
C ARG A 159 -3.80 -13.02 8.47
N TYR A 160 -4.43 -11.86 8.69
CA TYR A 160 -3.98 -10.85 9.67
C TYR A 160 -5.04 -10.48 10.71
N GLY A 161 -6.00 -11.36 10.98
CA GLY A 161 -6.96 -11.13 12.08
C GLY A 161 -7.90 -9.95 11.85
N ASN A 162 -8.26 -9.68 10.59
CA ASN A 162 -9.24 -8.66 10.21
C ASN A 162 -8.92 -7.22 10.68
N LEU A 163 -7.69 -6.80 10.41
CA LEU A 163 -7.23 -5.43 10.67
C LEU A 163 -8.19 -4.37 10.13
N THR A 164 -8.23 -3.22 10.80
CA THR A 164 -8.92 -2.03 10.30
C THR A 164 -8.23 -1.52 9.03
N ILE A 165 -8.96 -1.47 7.92
CA ILE A 165 -8.45 -1.07 6.61
C ILE A 165 -9.10 0.26 6.18
N ILE A 166 -8.29 1.16 5.63
CA ILE A 166 -8.75 2.33 4.89
C ILE A 166 -8.22 2.21 3.46
N LEU A 167 -9.12 2.14 2.47
CA LEU A 167 -8.72 2.21 1.07
C LEU A 167 -8.41 3.65 0.70
N SER A 168 -7.18 4.05 0.96
CA SER A 168 -6.72 5.45 0.90
C SER A 168 -6.61 6.02 -0.52
N GLU A 169 -6.46 5.18 -1.55
CA GLU A 169 -6.42 5.60 -2.94
C GLU A 169 -7.01 4.51 -3.84
N ASN A 170 -7.97 4.88 -4.68
CA ASN A 170 -8.49 4.02 -5.74
C ASN A 170 -9.02 4.89 -6.88
N GLY A 171 -8.63 4.62 -8.12
CA GLY A 171 -9.13 5.38 -9.25
C GLY A 171 -8.45 5.05 -10.57
N ARG A 172 -8.92 5.72 -11.62
CA ARG A 172 -8.58 5.46 -13.02
C ARG A 172 -8.28 6.73 -13.76
N ASP A 173 -7.30 6.71 -14.65
CA ASP A 173 -6.94 7.85 -15.49
C ASP A 173 -7.51 7.80 -16.90
N ASP A 174 -7.66 8.99 -17.47
CA ASP A 174 -7.92 9.19 -18.90
C ASP A 174 -6.77 9.98 -19.55
N PRO A 175 -6.65 9.95 -20.90
CA PRO A 175 -5.64 10.71 -21.62
C PRO A 175 -5.73 12.23 -21.35
N GLY A 176 -4.58 12.86 -21.15
CA GLY A 176 -4.51 14.29 -20.83
C GLY A 176 -4.90 15.23 -21.98
N ASN A 177 -4.92 14.73 -23.22
CA ASN A 177 -5.20 15.48 -24.44
C ASN A 177 -6.68 15.49 -24.87
N LEU A 178 -7.59 14.94 -24.04
CA LEU A 178 -9.02 15.00 -24.32
C LEU A 178 -9.53 16.45 -24.33
N THR A 179 -10.45 16.77 -25.24
CA THR A 179 -11.15 18.05 -25.20
C THR A 179 -12.13 18.08 -24.03
N LEU A 180 -12.48 19.27 -23.54
CA LEU A 180 -13.34 19.43 -22.37
C LEU A 180 -14.61 18.57 -22.42
N PRO A 181 -15.43 18.54 -23.49
CA PRO A 181 -16.63 17.70 -23.53
C PRO A 181 -16.35 16.20 -23.33
N TRP A 182 -15.27 15.68 -23.90
CA TRP A 182 -14.87 14.28 -23.74
C TRP A 182 -14.29 14.00 -22.35
N ALA A 183 -13.50 14.94 -21.81
CA ALA A 183 -12.94 14.82 -20.47
C ALA A 183 -14.01 14.85 -19.37
N LEU A 184 -15.13 15.54 -19.59
CA LEU A 184 -16.27 15.57 -18.66
C LEU A 184 -17.15 14.31 -18.72
N ASN A 185 -17.15 13.60 -19.85
CA ASN A 185 -17.97 12.39 -20.07
C ASN A 185 -17.16 11.11 -19.76
N ASP A 186 -16.69 10.98 -18.53
CA ASP A 186 -15.77 9.94 -18.10
C ASP A 186 -16.46 8.64 -17.63
N THR A 187 -17.36 8.10 -18.44
CA THR A 187 -18.14 6.89 -18.12
C THR A 187 -17.30 5.67 -17.79
N ALA A 188 -16.11 5.52 -18.39
CA ALA A 188 -15.18 4.44 -18.05
C ALA A 188 -14.68 4.52 -16.60
N ARG A 189 -14.48 5.74 -16.06
CA ARG A 189 -14.14 5.94 -14.64
C ARG A 189 -15.32 5.59 -13.73
N ILE A 190 -16.55 5.83 -14.17
CA ILE A 190 -17.76 5.40 -13.43
C ILE A 190 -17.82 3.87 -13.37
N SER A 191 -17.68 3.18 -14.51
CA SER A 191 -17.69 1.71 -14.55
C SER A 191 -16.56 1.10 -13.71
N TYR A 192 -15.39 1.74 -13.67
CA TYR A 192 -14.31 1.40 -12.76
C TYR A 192 -14.77 1.48 -11.30
N TYR A 193 -15.31 2.63 -10.87
CA TYR A 193 -15.75 2.80 -9.49
C TYR A 193 -16.90 1.85 -9.12
N GLU A 194 -17.88 1.65 -10.00
CA GLU A 194 -18.97 0.68 -9.77
C GLU A 194 -18.44 -0.73 -9.53
N GLY A 195 -17.47 -1.18 -10.35
CA GLY A 195 -16.83 -2.46 -10.17
C GLY A 195 -16.11 -2.56 -8.82
N TYR A 196 -15.20 -1.62 -8.53
CA TYR A 196 -14.36 -1.68 -7.32
C TYR A 196 -15.17 -1.48 -6.05
N LEU A 197 -16.16 -0.58 -6.04
CA LEU A 197 -17.05 -0.39 -4.89
C LEU A 197 -18.00 -1.59 -4.71
N GLY A 198 -18.41 -2.26 -5.78
CA GLY A 198 -19.16 -3.52 -5.70
C GLY A 198 -18.36 -4.62 -5.01
N GLU A 199 -17.09 -4.80 -5.38
CA GLU A 199 -16.20 -5.79 -4.76
C GLU A 199 -15.79 -5.39 -3.34
N LEU A 200 -15.63 -4.09 -3.06
CA LEU A 200 -15.44 -3.58 -1.70
C LEU A 200 -16.65 -3.87 -0.82
N LYS A 201 -17.86 -3.56 -1.30
CA LYS A 201 -19.10 -3.87 -0.58
C LYS A 201 -19.21 -5.36 -0.30
N LYS A 202 -18.94 -6.19 -1.30
CA LYS A 202 -18.90 -7.65 -1.12
C LYS A 202 -17.89 -8.06 -0.05
N ALA A 203 -16.70 -7.46 0.01
CA ALA A 203 -15.72 -7.74 1.06
C ALA A 203 -16.25 -7.35 2.46
N VAL A 204 -16.84 -6.16 2.59
CA VAL A 204 -17.46 -5.67 3.83
C VAL A 204 -18.61 -6.57 4.28
N ASP A 205 -19.50 -6.96 3.36
CA ASP A 205 -20.61 -7.88 3.63
C ASP A 205 -20.10 -9.27 4.09
N ASN A 206 -18.87 -9.66 3.70
CA ASN A 206 -18.19 -10.88 4.14
C ASN A 206 -17.29 -10.66 5.39
N GLY A 207 -17.49 -9.55 6.09
CA GLY A 207 -16.89 -9.26 7.39
C GLY A 207 -15.49 -8.68 7.34
N VAL A 208 -14.99 -8.20 6.19
CA VAL A 208 -13.73 -7.45 6.16
C VAL A 208 -13.91 -6.09 6.83
N ASN A 209 -13.03 -5.76 7.78
CA ASN A 209 -13.07 -4.51 8.54
C ASN A 209 -12.52 -3.31 7.74
N VAL A 210 -13.23 -2.90 6.68
CA VAL A 210 -12.91 -1.66 5.94
C VAL A 210 -13.76 -0.50 6.47
N VAL A 211 -13.12 0.56 6.94
CA VAL A 211 -13.78 1.71 7.58
C VAL A 211 -13.74 2.99 6.75
N GLY A 212 -13.04 2.98 5.61
CA GLY A 212 -12.93 4.16 4.75
C GLY A 212 -12.55 3.84 3.30
N TYR A 213 -12.99 4.72 2.40
CA TYR A 213 -12.69 4.69 0.97
C TYR A 213 -12.41 6.11 0.46
N PHE A 214 -11.36 6.26 -0.33
CA PHE A 214 -10.94 7.54 -0.89
C PHE A 214 -10.66 7.39 -2.39
N ALA A 215 -11.41 8.17 -3.19
CA ALA A 215 -11.24 8.23 -4.63
C ALA A 215 -9.97 9.01 -4.99
N TRP A 216 -9.03 8.34 -5.67
CA TRP A 216 -7.89 9.00 -6.33
C TRP A 216 -8.32 9.42 -7.75
N SER A 217 -8.53 10.69 -8.05
CA SER A 217 -8.29 11.86 -7.20
C SER A 217 -9.46 12.84 -7.26
N LEU A 218 -9.46 13.82 -6.36
CA LEU A 218 -10.41 14.93 -6.45
C LEU A 218 -10.20 15.74 -7.73
N LEU A 219 -8.95 16.13 -8.01
CA LEU A 219 -8.59 17.05 -9.10
C LEU A 219 -7.63 16.37 -10.06
N ASP A 220 -7.80 16.64 -11.36
CA ASP A 220 -6.72 16.42 -12.33
C ASP A 220 -5.46 17.14 -11.84
N ASN A 221 -4.33 16.44 -11.80
CA ASN A 221 -3.11 16.89 -11.13
C ASN A 221 -1.85 16.49 -11.92
N PHE A 222 -0.67 16.72 -11.35
CA PHE A 222 0.60 16.33 -11.95
C PHE A 222 0.90 14.87 -11.59
N GLU A 223 0.77 13.96 -12.56
CA GLU A 223 0.88 12.51 -12.37
C GLU A 223 2.32 12.02 -12.59
N TRP A 224 3.23 12.44 -11.70
CA TRP A 224 4.62 11.98 -11.68
C TRP A 224 5.31 12.04 -13.06
N ARG A 225 5.73 10.89 -13.60
CA ARG A 225 6.38 10.78 -14.93
C ARG A 225 5.44 11.03 -16.11
N LEU A 226 4.14 10.87 -15.91
CA LEU A 226 3.14 11.18 -16.93
C LEU A 226 2.83 12.69 -16.96
N GLY A 227 3.29 13.46 -15.96
CA GLY A 227 3.04 14.89 -15.88
C GLY A 227 1.55 15.19 -16.05
N TYR A 228 1.19 16.01 -17.03
CA TYR A 228 -0.20 16.36 -17.33
C TYR A 228 -0.84 15.52 -18.45
N THR A 229 -0.19 14.44 -18.89
CA THR A 229 -0.73 13.54 -19.94
C THR A 229 -1.65 12.46 -19.38
N SER A 230 -1.85 12.43 -18.06
CA SER A 230 -2.75 11.51 -17.35
C SER A 230 -3.63 12.30 -16.40
N ARG A 231 -4.93 12.00 -16.40
CA ARG A 231 -5.96 12.74 -15.66
C ARG A 231 -6.74 11.79 -14.76
N PHE A 232 -6.43 11.75 -13.47
CA PHE A 232 -7.10 10.90 -12.47
C PHE A 232 -8.31 11.58 -11.78
N GLY A 233 -8.49 12.89 -11.95
CA GLY A 233 -9.46 13.65 -11.17
C GLY A 233 -10.90 13.27 -11.50
N ILE A 234 -11.79 13.23 -10.50
CA ILE A 234 -13.24 13.32 -10.74
C ILE A 234 -13.66 14.76 -11.11
N VAL A 235 -12.79 15.74 -10.89
CA VAL A 235 -12.92 17.12 -11.35
C VAL A 235 -11.84 17.42 -12.38
N TYR A 236 -12.26 17.81 -13.58
CA TYR A 236 -11.37 18.28 -14.62
C TYR A 236 -10.77 19.63 -14.24
N VAL A 237 -9.47 19.79 -14.47
CA VAL A 237 -8.75 21.07 -14.33
C VAL A 237 -8.22 21.50 -15.70
N ASP A 238 -8.65 22.66 -16.17
CA ASP A 238 -8.02 23.31 -17.31
C ASP A 238 -6.66 23.86 -16.86
N TYR A 239 -5.55 23.28 -17.30
CA TYR A 239 -4.22 23.71 -16.85
C TYR A 239 -3.80 25.08 -17.38
N ASN A 240 -4.46 25.64 -18.39
CA ASN A 240 -4.18 26.99 -18.88
C ASN A 240 -4.88 28.04 -18.02
N THR A 241 -6.14 27.80 -17.65
CA THR A 241 -6.99 28.77 -16.95
C THR A 241 -7.17 28.48 -15.46
N LEU A 242 -6.75 27.29 -15.01
CA LEU A 242 -7.00 26.70 -13.70
C LEU A 242 -8.50 26.60 -13.36
N LYS A 243 -9.42 26.66 -14.33
CA LYS A 243 -10.84 26.46 -14.06
C LYS A 243 -11.13 24.98 -13.77
N ARG A 244 -12.07 24.74 -12.84
CA ARG A 244 -12.47 23.41 -12.36
C ARG A 244 -13.86 23.08 -12.90
N TYR A 245 -14.02 21.86 -13.40
CA TYR A 245 -15.26 21.37 -13.99
C TYR A 245 -15.52 19.94 -13.49
N PRO A 246 -16.52 19.71 -12.62
CA PRO A 246 -16.88 18.37 -12.18
C PRO A 246 -17.21 17.48 -13.39
N LYS A 247 -16.58 16.30 -13.46
CA LYS A 247 -16.86 15.28 -14.49
C LYS A 247 -18.11 14.48 -14.11
N LEU A 248 -18.58 13.63 -15.02
CA LEU A 248 -19.73 12.76 -14.77
C LEU A 248 -19.50 11.85 -13.54
N SER A 249 -18.29 11.36 -13.33
CA SER A 249 -17.92 10.59 -12.12
C SER A 249 -18.10 11.36 -10.81
N ALA A 250 -17.87 12.68 -10.79
CA ALA A 250 -18.14 13.50 -9.61
C ALA A 250 -19.66 13.59 -9.32
N TYR A 251 -20.49 13.75 -10.35
CA TYR A 251 -21.94 13.75 -10.19
C TYR A 251 -22.49 12.37 -9.82
N TRP A 252 -21.88 11.29 -10.33
CA TRP A 252 -22.19 9.94 -9.91
C TRP A 252 -21.93 9.74 -8.41
N PHE A 253 -20.76 10.17 -7.91
CA PHE A 253 -20.48 10.14 -6.46
C PHE A 253 -21.43 11.03 -5.66
N MET A 254 -21.82 12.21 -6.18
CA MET A 254 -22.78 13.09 -5.53
C MET A 254 -24.13 12.39 -5.30
N GLU A 255 -24.64 11.66 -6.30
CA GLU A 255 -25.88 10.89 -6.13
C GLU A 255 -25.67 9.63 -5.29
N PHE A 256 -24.59 8.88 -5.51
CA PHE A 256 -24.27 7.67 -4.74
C PHE A 256 -24.14 7.95 -3.23
N LEU A 257 -23.56 9.09 -2.85
CA LEU A 257 -23.36 9.49 -1.45
C LEU A 257 -24.56 10.26 -0.87
N ARG A 258 -25.62 10.50 -1.65
CA ARG A 258 -26.79 11.24 -1.22
C ARG A 258 -27.48 10.48 -0.08
N ARG A 259 -27.45 11.05 1.13
CA ARG A 259 -28.19 10.50 2.27
C ARG A 259 -29.64 10.97 2.22
N ASN A 260 -30.57 10.03 2.27
CA ASN A 260 -31.96 10.38 2.60
C ASN A 260 -31.96 10.85 4.06
N LYS A 261 -32.40 12.09 4.30
CA LYS A 261 -32.69 12.54 5.65
C LYS A 261 -33.89 11.73 6.13
N HIS A 262 -33.66 10.80 7.04
CA HIS A 262 -34.69 10.23 7.89
C HIS A 262 -34.80 11.07 9.16
#